data_AF-A0A7X9GTF2-F1
#
_entry.id   AF-A0A7X9GTF2-F1
#
_cell.length_a   1.000
_cell.length_b   1.000
_cell.length_c   1.000
_cell.angle_alpha   90.00
_cell.angle_beta   90.00
_cell.angle_gamma   90.00
#
_symmetry.space_group_name_H-M   'P 1'
#
loop_
_entity.id
_entity.type
_entity.pdbx_description
1 polymer ?
#
loop_
_entity_poly.entity_id
_entity_poly.type
_entity_poly.pdbx_seq_one_letter_code
_entity_poly.pdbx_strand_id
1 'polypeptide(L)'
;ISDVSAVVGDFLHSGKPLAMVSPRTGAEEFVEQFPMARAAYVLVAEGEELLDLDETLDSLIEVDPGREERLKWATYYLGDIPRDTYADRFVQVAKTELGLIDPRDVEDLPPTGEPTDTV
;
A
#
# COMPACT_ATOMS: atom_id res chain seq x y z
N ILE A 1 2.26 -11.34 -6.70
CA ILE A 1 1.34 -10.93 -7.78
C ILE A 1 -0.07 -10.99 -7.20
N SER A 2 -0.83 -9.91 -7.31
CA SER A 2 -2.17 -9.74 -6.71
C SER A 2 -3.14 -9.14 -7.74
N ASP A 3 -4.44 -9.40 -7.62
CA ASP A 3 -5.46 -8.52 -8.22
C ASP A 3 -5.79 -7.36 -7.25
N VAL A 4 -6.60 -6.40 -7.70
CA VAL A 4 -7.01 -5.22 -6.91
C VAL A 4 -7.79 -5.59 -5.64
N SER A 5 -8.51 -6.72 -5.65
CA SER A 5 -9.39 -7.14 -4.55
C SER A 5 -8.74 -8.05 -3.51
N ALA A 6 -7.51 -8.50 -3.77
CA ALA A 6 -6.82 -9.47 -2.96
C ALA A 6 -5.96 -8.81 -1.85
N VAL A 7 -4.80 -9.40 -1.57
CA VAL A 7 -3.97 -9.16 -0.37
C VAL A 7 -3.10 -7.91 -0.46
N VAL A 8 -3.54 -6.88 -1.19
CA VAL A 8 -2.77 -5.64 -1.39
C VAL A 8 -2.42 -5.00 -0.04
N GLY A 9 -3.37 -4.97 0.89
CA GLY A 9 -3.16 -4.47 2.25
C GLY A 9 -2.02 -5.19 3.00
N ASP A 10 -1.86 -6.50 2.81
CA ASP A 10 -0.80 -7.29 3.45
C ASP A 10 0.59 -6.95 2.87
N PHE A 11 0.66 -6.69 1.56
CA PHE A 11 1.88 -6.21 0.91
C PHE A 11 2.23 -4.80 1.39
N LEU A 12 1.26 -3.90 1.48
CA LEU A 12 1.47 -2.55 2.04
C LEU A 12 1.93 -2.61 3.50
N HIS A 13 1.29 -3.46 4.32
CA HIS A 13 1.64 -3.61 5.74
C HIS A 13 3.06 -4.19 5.91
N SER A 14 3.43 -5.19 5.09
CA SER A 14 4.76 -5.82 5.17
C SER A 14 5.87 -5.04 4.45
N GLY A 15 5.52 -4.04 3.64
CA GLY A 15 6.45 -3.29 2.79
C GLY A 15 7.04 -4.11 1.63
N LYS A 16 6.63 -5.37 1.47
CA LYS A 16 7.13 -6.26 0.42
C LYS A 16 6.71 -5.72 -0.96
N PRO A 17 7.58 -5.88 -1.98
CA PRO A 17 7.21 -5.49 -3.33
C PRO A 17 6.01 -6.30 -3.84
N LEU A 18 5.16 -5.67 -4.65
CA LEU A 18 3.99 -6.30 -5.25
C LEU A 18 3.80 -5.85 -6.70
N ALA A 19 3.22 -6.75 -7.49
CA ALA A 19 2.72 -6.44 -8.83
C ALA A 19 1.22 -6.71 -8.88
N MET A 20 0.50 -5.84 -9.59
CA MET A 20 -0.91 -5.97 -9.94
C MET A 20 -1.05 -6.26 -11.43
N VAL A 21 -2.00 -7.11 -11.80
CA VAL A 21 -2.30 -7.37 -13.21
C VAL A 21 -3.44 -6.45 -13.66
N SER A 22 -3.21 -5.70 -14.73
CA SER A 22 -4.24 -4.95 -15.45
C SER A 22 -4.75 -5.79 -16.64
N PRO A 23 -5.98 -6.33 -16.59
CA PRO A 23 -6.46 -7.26 -17.59
C PRO A 23 -7.04 -6.61 -18.85
N ARG A 24 -7.26 -5.28 -18.86
CA ARG A 24 -8.07 -4.61 -19.90
C ARG A 24 -7.58 -3.22 -20.30
N THR A 25 -6.77 -2.58 -19.48
CA THR A 25 -6.37 -1.18 -19.66
C THR A 25 -4.86 -1.05 -19.59
N GLY A 26 -4.33 0.01 -20.20
CA GLY A 26 -2.91 0.37 -20.05
C GLY A 26 -2.57 0.67 -18.59
N ALA A 27 -1.28 0.62 -18.25
CA ALA A 27 -0.82 0.81 -16.87
C ALA A 27 -1.23 2.18 -16.29
N GLU A 28 -1.11 3.26 -17.06
CA GLU A 28 -1.48 4.61 -16.65
C GLU A 28 -2.98 4.72 -16.36
N GLU A 29 -3.83 4.26 -17.29
CA GLU A 29 -5.29 4.23 -17.12
C GLU A 29 -5.71 3.36 -15.93
N PHE A 30 -5.04 2.22 -15.71
CA PHE A 30 -5.29 1.37 -14.56
C PHE A 30 -4.97 2.09 -13.24
N VAL A 31 -3.88 2.84 -13.18
CA VAL A 31 -3.50 3.65 -12.02
C VAL A 31 -4.48 4.78 -11.75
N GLU A 32 -5.03 5.41 -12.79
CA GLU A 32 -6.07 6.43 -12.64
C GLU A 32 -7.37 5.85 -12.05
N GLN A 33 -7.77 4.66 -12.50
CA GLN A 33 -8.96 3.97 -12.01
C GLN A 33 -8.77 3.41 -10.60
N PHE A 34 -7.56 2.92 -10.30
CA PHE A 34 -7.21 2.30 -9.03
C PHE A 34 -5.96 2.98 -8.44
N PRO A 35 -6.10 4.09 -7.70
CA PRO A 35 -4.96 4.84 -7.15
C PRO A 35 -3.99 4.00 -6.30
N MET A 36 -4.49 2.93 -5.68
CA MET A 36 -3.66 1.98 -4.92
C MET A 36 -2.62 1.26 -5.78
N ALA A 37 -2.83 1.16 -7.10
CA ALA A 37 -1.86 0.59 -8.03
C ALA A 37 -0.57 1.43 -8.12
N ARG A 38 -0.56 2.69 -7.67
CA ARG A 38 0.67 3.49 -7.53
C ARG A 38 1.69 2.88 -6.56
N ALA A 39 1.22 2.03 -5.65
CA ALA A 39 2.08 1.29 -4.72
C ALA A 39 2.64 0.00 -5.33
N ALA A 40 2.24 -0.37 -6.56
CA ALA A 40 2.52 -1.64 -7.19
C ALA A 40 3.15 -1.45 -8.58
N TYR A 41 3.85 -2.49 -9.05
CA TYR A 41 4.16 -2.64 -10.46
C TYR A 41 2.90 -3.07 -11.21
N VAL A 42 2.60 -2.50 -12.36
CA VAL A 42 1.42 -2.89 -13.16
C VAL A 42 1.84 -3.75 -14.33
N LEU A 43 1.45 -5.02 -14.31
CA LEU A 43 1.61 -5.96 -15.41
C LEU A 43 0.37 -5.87 -16.31
N VAL A 44 0.55 -5.39 -17.55
CA VAL A 44 -0.54 -5.29 -18.52
C VAL A 44 -0.71 -6.63 -19.24
N ALA A 45 -1.93 -7.14 -19.29
CA ALA A 45 -2.27 -8.34 -20.04
C ALA A 45 -2.86 -7.98 -21.42
N GLU A 46 -2.34 -8.60 -22.47
CA GLU A 46 -2.88 -8.55 -23.82
C GLU A 46 -3.27 -9.96 -24.28
N GLY A 47 -4.57 -10.28 -24.20
CA GLY A 47 -5.05 -11.64 -24.48
C GLY A 47 -4.57 -12.63 -23.40
N GLU A 48 -3.71 -13.58 -23.79
CA GLU A 48 -3.11 -14.58 -22.89
C GLU A 48 -1.67 -14.23 -22.48
N GLU A 49 -1.13 -13.11 -22.97
CA GLU A 49 0.25 -12.68 -22.74
C GLU A 49 0.33 -11.53 -21.72
N LEU A 50 1.40 -11.52 -20.93
CA LEU A 50 1.76 -10.40 -20.05
C LEU A 50 2.91 -9.63 -20.68
N LEU A 51 2.72 -8.33 -20.86
CA LEU A 51 3.76 -7.46 -21.40
C LEU A 51 4.88 -7.27 -20.37
N ASP A 52 6.12 -7.28 -20.85
CA ASP A 52 7.35 -6.98 -20.09
C ASP A 52 7.46 -7.74 -18.75
N LEU A 53 6.98 -8.98 -18.72
CA LEU A 53 6.90 -9.78 -17.50
C LEU A 53 8.27 -9.98 -16.85
N ASP A 54 9.25 -10.44 -17.61
CA ASP A 54 10.60 -10.74 -17.10
C ASP A 54 11.27 -9.47 -16.59
N GLU A 55 11.24 -8.38 -17.37
CA GLU A 55 11.81 -7.09 -16.97
C GLU A 55 11.16 -6.53 -15.70
N THR A 56 9.83 -6.64 -15.59
CA THR A 56 9.09 -6.20 -14.41
C THR A 56 9.46 -7.03 -13.19
N LEU A 57 9.61 -8.35 -13.34
CA LEU A 57 10.00 -9.23 -12.24
C LEU A 57 11.45 -8.98 -11.79
N ASP A 58 12.38 -8.77 -12.72
CA ASP A 58 13.76 -8.42 -12.41
C ASP A 58 13.82 -7.09 -11.64
N SER A 59 13.11 -6.07 -12.12
CA SER A 59 13.00 -4.77 -11.42
C SER A 59 12.41 -4.93 -10.01
N LEU A 60 11.39 -5.76 -9.86
CA LEU A 60 10.69 -6.00 -8.59
C LEU A 60 11.55 -6.76 -7.57
N ILE A 61 12.36 -7.73 -8.01
CA ILE A 61 13.11 -8.65 -7.15
C ILE A 61 14.51 -8.13 -6.84
N GLU A 62 15.18 -7.52 -7.82
CA GLU A 62 16.59 -7.16 -7.67
C GLU A 62 16.79 -5.77 -7.07
N VAL A 63 16.07 -4.77 -7.57
CA VAL A 63 16.34 -3.35 -7.27
C VAL A 63 15.20 -2.68 -6.51
N ASP A 64 13.95 -3.02 -6.84
CA ASP A 64 12.72 -2.46 -6.29
C ASP A 64 12.71 -0.91 -6.26
N PRO A 65 12.89 -0.23 -7.42
CA PRO A 65 12.84 1.23 -7.49
C PRO A 65 11.50 1.82 -6.99
N GLY A 66 10.42 1.04 -7.01
CA GLY A 66 9.10 1.45 -6.51
C GLY A 66 8.98 1.47 -4.98
N ARG A 67 10.03 1.09 -4.24
CA ARG A 67 9.98 0.95 -2.77
C ARG A 67 9.52 2.21 -2.05
N GLU A 68 10.13 3.36 -2.35
CA GLU A 68 9.82 4.60 -1.64
C GLU A 68 8.36 5.02 -1.88
N GLU A 69 7.90 4.94 -3.12
CA GLU A 69 6.53 5.26 -3.49
C GLU A 69 5.53 4.31 -2.80
N ARG A 70 5.83 3.01 -2.78
CA ARG A 70 5.02 2.02 -2.06
C ARG A 70 4.92 2.33 -0.57
N LEU A 71 6.00 2.78 0.09
CA LEU A 71 5.97 3.16 1.51
C LEU A 71 5.13 4.42 1.76
N LYS A 72 5.15 5.40 0.85
CA LYS A 72 4.27 6.57 0.93
C LYS A 72 2.81 6.16 0.83
N TRP A 73 2.45 5.32 -0.14
CA TRP A 73 1.09 4.81 -0.28
C TRP A 73 0.66 3.91 0.88
N ALA A 74 1.57 3.09 1.41
CA ALA A 74 1.30 2.30 2.63
C ALA A 74 1.01 3.21 3.83
N THR A 75 1.67 4.36 3.94
CA THR A 75 1.39 5.37 4.97
C THR A 75 0.04 6.04 4.73
N TYR A 76 -0.26 6.41 3.48
CA TYR A 76 -1.55 7.00 3.12
C TYR A 76 -2.73 6.06 3.42
N TYR A 77 -2.65 4.78 3.06
CA TYR A 77 -3.75 3.83 3.22
C TYR A 77 -3.84 3.22 4.62
N LEU A 78 -2.72 3.01 5.31
CA LEU A 78 -2.67 2.30 6.60
C LEU A 78 -2.36 3.24 7.78
N GLY A 79 -2.13 4.52 7.52
CA GLY A 79 -1.65 5.49 8.51
C GLY A 79 -0.15 5.34 8.82
N ASP A 80 0.41 6.40 9.42
CA ASP A 80 1.78 6.44 9.92
C ASP A 80 1.86 5.80 11.32
N ILE A 81 1.58 4.50 11.36
CA ILE A 81 1.63 3.69 12.59
C ILE A 81 2.85 2.76 12.50
N PRO A 82 3.73 2.73 13.52
CA PRO A 82 4.86 1.81 13.55
C PRO A 82 4.40 0.36 13.35
N ARG A 83 5.01 -0.33 12.37
CA ARG A 83 4.56 -1.66 11.93
C ARG A 83 4.72 -2.73 13.03
N ASP A 84 5.76 -2.61 13.87
CA ASP A 84 6.04 -3.56 14.95
C ASP A 84 5.00 -3.54 16.07
N THR A 85 4.29 -2.41 16.22
CA THR A 85 3.25 -2.20 17.25
C THR A 85 1.90 -1.82 16.64
N TYR A 86 1.68 -2.16 15.37
CA TYR A 86 0.52 -1.69 14.61
C TYR A 86 -0.81 -2.14 15.24
N ALA A 87 -0.87 -3.41 15.67
CA ALA A 87 -2.05 -3.97 16.32
C ALA A 87 -2.31 -3.35 17.71
N ASP A 88 -1.26 -2.96 18.43
CA ASP A 88 -1.40 -2.31 19.74
C ASP A 88 -2.19 -1.02 19.60
N ARG A 89 -2.05 -0.32 18.47
CA ARG A 89 -2.74 0.93 18.25
C ARG A 89 -4.26 0.76 18.26
N PHE A 90 -4.76 -0.27 17.58
CA PHE A 90 -6.18 -0.62 17.63
C PHE A 90 -6.64 -0.92 19.05
N VAL A 91 -5.88 -1.73 19.79
CA VAL A 91 -6.24 -2.12 21.17
C VAL A 91 -6.28 -0.91 22.11
N GLN A 92 -5.33 0.02 21.98
CA GLN A 92 -5.31 1.24 22.80
C GLN A 92 -6.54 2.11 22.53
N VAL A 93 -6.83 2.39 21.25
CA VAL A 93 -8.01 3.18 20.87
C VAL A 93 -9.29 2.50 21.39
N ALA A 94 -9.44 1.18 21.22
CA ALA A 94 -10.61 0.45 21.70
C ALA A 94 -10.77 0.56 23.23
N LYS A 95 -9.68 0.48 24.00
CA LYS A 95 -9.72 0.67 25.46
C LYS A 95 -10.14 2.08 25.85
N THR A 96 -9.65 3.10 25.13
CA THR A 96 -10.02 4.50 25.36
C THR A 96 -11.51 4.73 25.10
N GLU A 97 -12.03 4.27 23.96
CA GLU A 97 -13.45 4.40 23.60
C GLU A 97 -14.38 3.67 24.59
N LEU A 98 -13.92 2.59 25.20
CA LEU A 98 -14.64 1.86 26.25
C LEU A 98 -14.47 2.48 27.65
N GLY A 99 -13.69 3.56 27.81
CA GLY A 99 -13.43 4.20 29.09
C GLY A 99 -12.57 3.36 30.05
N LEU A 100 -11.80 2.41 29.52
CA LEU A 100 -10.92 1.52 30.30
C LEU A 100 -9.57 2.16 30.62
N ILE A 101 -9.17 3.18 29.84
CA ILE A 101 -7.95 3.98 30.04
C ILE A 101 -8.24 5.46 29.74
N ASP A 102 -7.45 6.37 30.32
CA ASP A 102 -7.58 7.80 30.06
C ASP A 102 -7.00 8.13 28.66
N PRO A 103 -7.71 8.88 27.80
CA PRO A 103 -7.20 9.30 26.50
C PRO A 103 -5.84 10.01 26.57
N ARG A 104 -5.53 10.68 27.68
CA ARG A 104 -4.25 11.39 27.89
C ARG A 104 -3.07 10.46 28.10
N ASP A 105 -3.32 9.18 28.42
CA ASP A 105 -2.30 8.16 28.58
C ASP A 105 -1.94 7.48 27.24
N VAL A 106 -2.62 7.85 26.16
CA VAL A 106 -2.41 7.31 24.81
C VAL A 106 -1.60 8.32 24.01
N GLU A 107 -0.37 7.95 23.64
CA GLU A 107 0.50 8.78 22.80
C GLU A 107 -0.17 9.03 21.44
N ASP A 108 -0.26 10.29 21.01
CA ASP A 108 -0.82 10.65 19.71
C ASP A 108 0.10 10.21 18.58
N LEU A 109 -0.49 9.84 17.44
CA LEU A 109 0.31 9.59 16.24
C LEU A 109 0.81 10.94 15.71
N PRO A 110 2.06 11.03 15.24
CA PRO A 110 2.49 12.21 14.50
C PRO A 110 1.55 12.42 13.30
N PRO A 111 1.28 13.67 12.90
CA PRO A 111 0.45 13.93 11.74
C PRO A 111 1.06 13.23 10.53
N THR A 112 0.29 12.36 9.88
CA THR A 112 0.62 11.86 8.54
C THR A 112 0.82 13.07 7.65
N GLY A 113 1.99 13.21 7.00
CA GLY A 113 2.25 14.31 6.07
C GLY A 113 1.08 14.51 5.11
N GLU A 114 0.72 15.77 4.84
CA GLU A 114 -0.47 16.09 4.06
C GLU A 114 -0.49 15.30 2.73
N PRO A 115 -1.64 14.70 2.35
CA PRO A 115 -1.76 14.12 1.02
C PRO A 115 -1.46 15.24 0.03
N THR A 116 -0.39 15.06 -0.74
CA THR A 116 0.03 16.09 -1.69
C THR A 116 -1.12 16.26 -2.68
N ASP A 117 -1.72 17.47 -2.69
CA ASP A 117 -2.76 17.87 -3.64
C ASP A 117 -2.23 17.67 -5.06
N THR A 118 -2.49 16.51 -5.66
CA THR A 118 -2.32 16.29 -7.10
C THR A 118 -3.31 15.22 -7.54
N VAL A 119 -4.50 15.70 -7.89
CA VAL A 119 -5.39 15.06 -8.86
C VAL A 119 -4.97 15.54 -10.25
#